data_AF-A0A139IHW2-F1
#
_entry.id   AF-A0A139IHW2-F1
#
_cell.length_a   1.000
_cell.length_b   1.000
_cell.length_c   1.000
_cell.angle_alpha   90.00
_cell.angle_beta   90.00
_cell.angle_gamma   90.00
#
_symmetry.space_group_name_H-M   'P 1'
#
loop_
_entity.id
_entity.type
_entity.pdbx_description
1 polymer ?
#
loop_
_entity_poly.entity_id
_entity_poly.type
_entity_poly.pdbx_seq_one_letter_code
_entity_poly.pdbx_strand_id
1 'polypeptide(L)'
;MAENTTFNSTFNSTNGTNGTDYSSWQSTTPRTWADFWIGLLWPVLYITILVGSLSTFSSLYRKRQTAKAAQLESWFPPNRQRDIYLSLLHLDPQEQDAKAGEKTISKVPDNVLKAALLKRAVEDIQRIVQLRSTKPALQTLMQRGSIGDDLWQRFLMAEKEMEEEVKDVVNEANAFAPQWGQVIFQSANEINQNRLIKERIAELQATTEAEKAWWDEKRSKTSASFMKELDDEAAEKARAEALAAGAPKAKNGSSDEDTVLVESGGPGSAQGSMRGKKKGGKK
;
A
#
# COMPACT_ATOMS: atom_id res chain seq x y z
N MET A 1 23.84 -46.56 43.96
CA MET A 1 23.97 -46.02 45.32
C MET A 1 22.57 -45.61 45.73
N ALA A 2 21.74 -46.57 46.17
CA ALA A 2 21.57 -47.03 47.57
C ALA A 2 20.82 -45.97 48.39
N GLU A 3 19.50 -46.13 48.58
CA GLU A 3 18.82 -46.78 49.73
C GLU A 3 18.80 -45.89 51.00
N ASN A 4 17.62 -45.43 51.41
CA ASN A 4 16.77 -46.01 52.47
C ASN A 4 17.37 -45.72 53.88
N THR A 5 16.76 -44.82 54.66
CA THR A 5 15.80 -45.12 55.76
C THR A 5 16.40 -45.12 57.16
N THR A 6 15.63 -44.47 58.05
CA THR A 6 15.31 -44.91 59.43
C THR A 6 16.42 -44.78 60.47
N PHE A 7 16.34 -43.80 61.39
CA PHE A 7 15.57 -43.78 62.66
C PHE A 7 16.32 -44.41 63.85
N ASN A 8 16.16 -43.77 65.01
CA ASN A 8 16.55 -44.16 66.37
C ASN A 8 18.06 -44.07 66.70
N SER A 9 18.48 -43.44 67.80
CA SER A 9 17.92 -43.58 69.15
C SER A 9 18.57 -42.60 70.16
N THR A 10 17.85 -42.42 71.28
CA THR A 10 18.38 -42.15 72.64
C THR A 10 18.84 -40.72 72.97
N PHE A 11 18.12 -40.01 73.86
CA PHE A 11 18.39 -40.06 75.31
C PHE A 11 17.43 -39.12 76.07
N ASN A 12 16.91 -39.65 77.17
CA ASN A 12 15.96 -39.05 78.09
C ASN A 12 16.71 -38.47 79.29
N SER A 13 16.57 -37.18 79.59
CA SER A 13 16.88 -36.52 80.88
C SER A 13 16.58 -35.02 80.70
N THR A 14 15.95 -34.23 81.58
CA THR A 14 15.65 -34.35 83.00
C THR A 14 14.59 -33.29 83.35
N ASN A 15 13.60 -33.72 84.13
CA ASN A 15 12.82 -33.05 85.17
C ASN A 15 12.91 -31.51 85.42
N GLY A 16 11.73 -30.91 85.65
CA GLY A 16 11.49 -29.61 86.31
C GLY A 16 10.61 -28.70 85.43
N THR A 17 9.43 -28.22 85.80
CA THR A 17 8.82 -27.95 87.11
C THR A 17 7.30 -27.81 86.94
N ASN A 18 6.56 -28.15 87.98
CA ASN A 18 5.11 -27.94 88.08
C ASN A 18 4.74 -26.47 87.89
N GLY A 19 3.81 -26.22 86.97
CA GLY A 19 3.11 -24.95 86.79
C GLY A 19 1.70 -25.25 86.30
N THR A 20 0.80 -25.50 87.24
CA THR A 20 -0.64 -25.60 86.99
C THR A 20 -1.18 -24.20 86.68
N ASP A 21 -1.26 -23.85 85.40
CA ASP A 21 -2.10 -22.73 84.95
C ASP A 21 -3.01 -23.21 83.82
N TYR A 22 -4.15 -23.76 84.24
CA TYR A 22 -5.31 -23.98 83.40
C TYR A 22 -6.09 -22.66 83.35
N SER A 23 -5.74 -21.74 82.44
CA SER A 23 -6.65 -20.65 82.10
C SER A 23 -6.47 -20.15 80.67
N SER A 24 -7.61 -20.17 79.95
CA SER A 24 -7.90 -19.45 78.69
C SER A 24 -7.45 -20.06 77.35
N TRP A 25 -7.71 -21.36 77.14
CA TRP A 25 -8.13 -21.79 75.80
C TRP A 25 -9.66 -21.88 75.77
N GLN A 26 -10.25 -21.27 74.73
CA GLN A 26 -11.66 -21.33 74.33
C GLN A 26 -12.56 -20.19 74.86
N SER A 27 -12.58 -19.09 74.11
CA SER A 27 -13.84 -18.41 73.79
C SER A 27 -14.25 -18.79 72.37
N THR A 28 -14.73 -20.02 72.18
CA THR A 28 -15.55 -20.36 71.01
C THR A 28 -16.93 -19.76 71.23
N THR A 29 -17.05 -18.46 70.96
CA THR A 29 -18.37 -17.81 70.86
C THR A 29 -19.20 -18.59 69.83
N PRO A 30 -20.46 -18.97 70.11
CA PRO A 30 -21.28 -19.68 69.14
C PRO A 30 -21.39 -18.81 67.90
N ARG A 31 -20.90 -19.32 66.76
CA ARG A 31 -20.98 -18.65 65.46
C ARG A 31 -22.45 -18.39 65.17
N THR A 32 -22.89 -17.15 65.30
CA THR A 32 -24.24 -16.80 64.92
C THR A 32 -24.32 -16.84 63.39
N TRP A 33 -25.51 -17.07 62.86
CA TRP A 33 -25.70 -17.21 61.41
C TRP A 33 -25.34 -15.88 60.72
N ALA A 34 -25.49 -14.77 61.44
CA ALA A 34 -25.03 -13.44 61.04
C ALA A 34 -23.51 -13.37 60.83
N ASP A 35 -22.70 -13.97 61.73
CA ASP A 35 -21.23 -13.94 61.62
C ASP A 35 -20.72 -14.70 60.38
N PHE A 36 -21.44 -15.74 59.96
CA PHE A 36 -21.16 -16.45 58.71
C PHE A 36 -21.37 -15.55 57.48
N TRP A 37 -22.51 -14.84 57.42
CA TRP A 37 -22.80 -13.91 56.33
C TRP A 37 -21.84 -12.71 56.33
N ILE A 38 -21.46 -12.21 57.51
CA ILE A 38 -20.49 -11.10 57.65
C ILE A 38 -19.07 -11.55 57.23
N GLY A 39 -18.65 -12.76 57.62
CA GLY A 39 -17.35 -13.32 57.20
C GLY A 39 -17.26 -13.62 55.70
N LEU A 40 -18.39 -13.98 55.06
CA LEU A 40 -18.47 -14.17 53.61
C LEU A 40 -18.53 -12.85 52.83
N LEU A 41 -19.08 -11.79 53.43
CA LEU A 41 -19.23 -10.49 52.78
C LEU A 41 -17.89 -9.85 52.44
N TRP A 42 -16.88 -9.92 53.33
CA TRP A 42 -15.56 -9.34 53.09
C TRP A 42 -14.83 -9.89 51.85
N PRO A 43 -14.67 -11.21 51.65
CA PRO A 43 -14.04 -11.74 50.44
C PRO A 43 -14.89 -11.51 49.18
N VAL A 44 -16.22 -11.56 49.27
CA VAL A 44 -17.10 -11.23 48.13
C VAL A 44 -16.97 -9.76 47.76
N LEU A 45 -16.96 -8.85 48.74
CA LEU A 45 -16.75 -7.42 48.53
C LEU A 45 -15.39 -7.16 47.86
N TYR A 46 -14.32 -7.80 48.33
CA TYR A 46 -13.00 -7.70 47.72
C TYR A 46 -13.01 -8.14 46.24
N ILE A 47 -13.62 -9.29 45.93
CA ILE A 47 -13.71 -9.78 44.55
C ILE A 47 -14.58 -8.86 43.69
N THR A 48 -15.71 -8.37 44.19
CA THR A 48 -16.59 -7.48 43.42
C THR A 48 -15.91 -6.15 43.10
N ILE A 49 -15.14 -5.57 44.03
CA ILE A 49 -14.35 -4.37 43.78
C ILE A 49 -13.24 -4.65 42.76
N LEU A 50 -12.56 -5.80 42.87
CA LEU A 50 -11.50 -6.19 41.94
C LEU A 50 -12.04 -6.43 40.53
N VAL A 51 -13.13 -7.19 40.38
CA VAL A 51 -13.77 -7.45 39.09
C VAL A 51 -14.40 -6.17 38.52
N GLY A 52 -15.00 -5.35 39.37
CA GLY A 52 -15.57 -4.05 39.00
C GLY A 52 -14.51 -3.10 38.45
N SER A 53 -13.40 -2.93 39.17
CA SER A 53 -12.27 -2.09 38.75
C SER A 53 -11.57 -2.63 37.50
N LEU A 54 -11.37 -3.94 37.40
CA LEU A 54 -10.81 -4.56 36.20
C LEU A 54 -11.74 -4.41 34.99
N SER A 55 -13.06 -4.55 35.16
CA SER A 55 -14.03 -4.38 34.08
C SER A 55 -14.13 -2.93 33.61
N THR A 56 -14.11 -1.96 34.53
CA THR A 56 -14.08 -0.53 34.16
C THR A 56 -12.78 -0.16 33.46
N PHE A 57 -11.62 -0.64 33.93
CA PHE A 57 -10.34 -0.40 33.26
C PHE A 57 -10.27 -1.08 31.89
N SER A 58 -10.67 -2.36 31.78
CA SER A 58 -10.69 -3.12 30.52
C SER A 58 -11.60 -2.47 29.49
N SER A 59 -12.81 -2.08 29.89
CA SER A 59 -13.75 -1.40 28.99
C SER A 59 -13.24 -0.03 28.56
N LEU A 60 -12.67 0.77 29.47
CA LEU A 60 -12.11 2.08 29.11
C LEU A 60 -10.89 1.94 28.20
N TYR A 61 -9.99 1.00 28.48
CA TYR A 61 -8.81 0.74 27.64
C TYR A 61 -9.22 0.30 26.23
N ARG A 62 -10.16 -0.65 26.11
CA ARG A 62 -10.70 -1.09 24.81
C ARG A 62 -11.45 0.03 24.09
N LYS A 63 -12.23 0.85 24.80
CA LYS A 63 -12.89 2.05 24.22
C LYS A 63 -11.88 3.05 23.69
N ARG A 64 -10.78 3.30 24.41
CA ARG A 64 -9.72 4.20 23.95
C ARG A 64 -8.94 3.61 22.78
N GLN A 65 -8.69 2.30 22.77
CA GLN A 65 -8.02 1.62 21.68
C GLN A 65 -8.88 1.63 20.39
N THR A 66 -10.19 1.37 20.51
CA THR A 66 -11.13 1.46 19.39
C THR A 66 -11.34 2.90 18.91
N ALA A 67 -11.39 3.88 19.82
CA ALA A 67 -11.45 5.30 19.43
C ALA A 67 -10.18 5.76 18.71
N LYS A 68 -9.00 5.29 19.13
CA LYS A 68 -7.75 5.51 18.40
C LYS A 68 -7.81 4.88 17.02
N ALA A 69 -8.22 3.60 16.93
CA ALA A 69 -8.41 2.90 15.66
C ALA A 69 -9.40 3.61 14.72
N ALA A 70 -10.45 4.24 15.26
CA ALA A 70 -11.45 5.01 14.50
C ALA A 70 -10.97 6.39 14.04
N GLN A 71 -9.88 6.93 14.61
CA GLN A 71 -9.25 8.18 14.17
C GLN A 71 -8.27 7.99 13.01
N LEU A 72 -7.96 6.74 12.66
CA LEU A 72 -7.10 6.47 11.51
C LEU A 72 -7.86 6.88 10.24
N GLU A 73 -7.12 7.49 9.33
CA GLU A 73 -7.64 7.84 8.01
C GLU A 73 -8.10 6.60 7.25
N SER A 74 -9.22 6.70 6.54
CA SER A 74 -9.72 5.63 5.68
C SER A 74 -8.70 5.32 4.59
N TRP A 75 -8.47 4.02 4.33
CA TRP A 75 -7.51 3.56 3.33
C TRP A 75 -7.91 3.96 1.91
N PHE A 76 -9.21 3.95 1.63
CA PHE A 76 -9.75 4.31 0.32
C PHE A 76 -10.48 5.65 0.40
N PRO A 77 -10.46 6.44 -0.69
CA PRO A 77 -11.33 7.59 -0.78
C PRO A 77 -12.82 7.17 -0.74
N PRO A 78 -13.72 8.11 -0.39
CA PRO A 78 -15.16 7.86 -0.43
C PRO A 78 -15.61 7.21 -1.74
N ASN A 79 -16.52 6.23 -1.66
CA ASN A 79 -17.00 5.49 -2.82
C ASN A 79 -18.08 6.28 -3.56
N ARG A 80 -17.67 7.05 -4.57
CA ARG A 80 -18.56 7.90 -5.37
C ARG A 80 -19.69 7.10 -6.05
N GLN A 81 -19.40 5.90 -6.53
CA GLN A 81 -20.36 5.07 -7.26
C GLN A 81 -21.44 4.55 -6.31
N ARG A 82 -21.05 4.17 -5.09
CA ARG A 82 -22.00 3.87 -4.00
C ARG A 82 -22.85 5.10 -3.67
N ASP A 83 -22.25 6.27 -3.51
CA ASP A 83 -22.99 7.49 -3.17
C ASP A 83 -23.98 7.88 -4.28
N ILE A 84 -23.61 7.70 -5.56
CA ILE A 84 -24.52 7.89 -6.69
C ILE A 84 -25.66 6.87 -6.63
N TYR A 85 -25.39 5.60 -6.38
CA TYR A 85 -26.44 4.59 -6.28
C TYR A 85 -27.40 4.86 -5.11
N LEU A 86 -26.87 5.19 -3.93
CA LEU A 86 -27.68 5.50 -2.76
C LEU A 86 -28.46 6.79 -2.97
N SER A 87 -27.88 7.83 -3.55
CA SER A 87 -28.64 9.04 -3.88
C SER A 87 -29.75 8.77 -4.90
N LEU A 88 -29.51 7.91 -5.90
CA LEU A 88 -30.55 7.49 -6.84
C LEU A 88 -31.67 6.70 -6.15
N LEU A 89 -31.37 5.93 -5.11
CA LEU A 89 -32.34 5.17 -4.34
C LEU A 89 -33.19 6.06 -3.42
N HIS A 90 -32.59 7.09 -2.83
CA HIS A 90 -33.24 8.04 -1.92
C HIS A 90 -33.85 9.26 -2.64
N LEU A 91 -33.87 9.29 -3.97
CA LEU A 91 -34.62 10.29 -4.73
C LEU A 91 -36.13 10.06 -4.50
N ASP A 92 -36.68 10.69 -3.46
CA ASP A 92 -38.09 10.60 -3.12
C ASP A 92 -38.93 11.34 -4.18
N PRO A 93 -39.96 10.69 -4.77
CA PRO A 93 -40.84 11.32 -5.76
C PRO A 93 -41.53 12.59 -5.25
N GLN A 94 -41.75 12.71 -3.94
CA GLN A 94 -42.48 13.81 -3.32
C GLN A 94 -41.72 15.15 -3.32
N GLU A 95 -40.39 15.15 -3.35
CA GLU A 95 -39.60 16.40 -3.44
C GLU A 95 -39.60 17.00 -4.85
N GLN A 96 -39.83 16.19 -5.88
CA GLN A 96 -39.82 16.63 -7.28
C GLN A 96 -41.14 17.31 -7.70
N ASP A 97 -42.26 16.98 -7.05
CA ASP A 97 -43.56 17.61 -7.32
C ASP A 97 -43.59 19.12 -7.00
N ALA A 98 -42.63 19.63 -6.23
CA ALA A 98 -42.54 21.04 -5.84
C ALA A 98 -41.64 21.91 -6.76
N LYS A 99 -40.79 21.32 -7.62
CA LYS A 99 -39.78 22.05 -8.41
C LYS A 99 -39.51 21.44 -9.79
N ALA A 100 -40.45 21.49 -10.72
CA ALA A 100 -40.21 21.77 -12.17
C ALA A 100 -41.39 21.30 -13.03
N GLY A 101 -41.95 22.22 -13.81
CA GLY A 101 -43.00 21.95 -14.80
C GLY A 101 -42.51 21.29 -16.09
N GLU A 102 -41.58 20.34 -16.05
CA GLU A 102 -41.13 19.63 -17.25
C GLU A 102 -40.81 18.14 -16.97
N LYS A 103 -41.69 17.26 -17.46
CA LYS A 103 -41.57 15.78 -17.52
C LYS A 103 -41.09 15.11 -16.22
N THR A 104 -42.00 15.03 -15.26
CA THR A 104 -41.93 14.27 -14.01
C THR A 104 -41.60 12.79 -14.25
N ILE A 105 -40.33 12.39 -14.11
CA ILE A 105 -39.96 10.98 -14.00
C ILE A 105 -40.24 10.56 -12.55
N SER A 106 -41.50 10.25 -12.25
CA SER A 106 -42.04 9.92 -10.92
C SER A 106 -41.30 8.77 -10.18
N LYS A 107 -40.45 7.99 -10.87
CA LYS A 107 -39.61 6.95 -10.26
C LYS A 107 -38.39 6.69 -11.14
N VAL A 108 -37.20 6.64 -10.54
CA VAL A 108 -35.98 6.22 -11.26
C VAL A 108 -36.21 4.81 -11.82
N PRO A 109 -36.01 4.57 -13.13
CA PRO A 109 -36.27 3.26 -13.71
C PRO A 109 -35.28 2.21 -13.19
N ASP A 110 -35.77 1.01 -12.94
CA ASP A 110 -34.98 -0.11 -12.38
C ASP A 110 -33.74 -0.45 -13.21
N ASN A 111 -33.79 -0.21 -14.53
CA ASN A 111 -32.64 -0.40 -15.41
C ASN A 111 -31.46 0.55 -15.06
N VAL A 112 -31.75 1.78 -14.65
CA VAL A 112 -30.73 2.75 -14.23
C VAL A 112 -30.16 2.35 -12.86
N LEU A 113 -30.99 1.87 -11.93
CA LEU A 113 -30.53 1.36 -10.63
C LEU A 113 -29.64 0.13 -10.79
N LYS A 114 -30.02 -0.82 -11.65
CA LYS A 114 -29.19 -2.00 -11.98
C LYS A 114 -27.86 -1.60 -12.62
N ALA A 115 -27.86 -0.62 -13.53
CA ALA A 115 -26.64 -0.10 -14.14
C ALA A 115 -25.74 0.62 -13.11
N ALA A 116 -26.33 1.40 -12.20
CA ALA A 116 -25.60 2.06 -11.12
C ALA A 116 -24.98 1.05 -10.13
N LEU A 117 -25.73 0.01 -9.75
CA LEU A 117 -25.21 -1.08 -8.92
C LEU A 117 -24.05 -1.82 -9.61
N LEU A 118 -24.15 -2.06 -10.91
CA LEU A 118 -23.05 -2.65 -11.68
C LEU A 118 -21.81 -1.74 -11.70
N LYS A 119 -21.98 -0.42 -11.80
CA LYS A 119 -20.87 0.55 -11.71
C LYS A 119 -20.23 0.57 -10.32
N ARG A 120 -21.02 0.43 -9.25
CA ARG A 120 -20.54 0.23 -7.87
C ARG A 120 -19.70 -1.05 -7.77
N ALA A 121 -20.22 -2.18 -8.26
CA ALA A 121 -19.49 -3.45 -8.28
C ALA A 121 -18.15 -3.39 -9.05
N VAL A 122 -18.09 -2.63 -10.15
CA VAL A 122 -16.85 -2.41 -10.92
C VAL A 122 -15.81 -1.61 -10.15
N GLU A 123 -16.23 -0.63 -9.35
CA GLU A 123 -15.35 0.13 -8.45
C GLU A 123 -14.83 -0.78 -7.32
N ASP A 124 -15.70 -1.60 -6.72
CA ASP A 124 -15.32 -2.52 -5.65
C ASP A 124 -14.30 -3.55 -6.14
N ILE A 125 -14.45 -4.09 -7.36
CA ILE A 125 -13.44 -4.98 -7.97
C ILE A 125 -12.08 -4.29 -8.11
N GLN A 126 -12.04 -3.01 -8.51
CA GLN A 126 -10.77 -2.28 -8.62
C GLN A 126 -10.08 -2.17 -7.26
N ARG A 127 -10.84 -1.83 -6.22
CA ARG A 127 -10.34 -1.72 -4.84
C ARG A 127 -9.87 -3.08 -4.32
N ILE A 128 -10.60 -4.16 -4.59
CA ILE A 128 -10.19 -5.53 -4.22
C ILE A 128 -8.90 -5.94 -4.90
N VAL A 129 -8.77 -5.68 -6.20
CA VAL A 129 -7.53 -5.99 -6.95
C VAL A 129 -6.35 -5.18 -6.39
N GLN A 130 -6.58 -3.92 -6.01
CA GLN A 130 -5.59 -3.09 -5.34
C GLN A 130 -5.20 -3.65 -3.96
N LEU A 131 -6.15 -4.06 -3.13
CA LEU A 131 -5.86 -4.68 -1.83
C LEU A 131 -5.06 -5.97 -1.97
N ARG A 132 -5.48 -6.85 -2.90
CA ARG A 132 -4.82 -8.14 -3.12
C ARG A 132 -3.39 -8.00 -3.64
N SER A 133 -3.13 -7.02 -4.51
CA SER A 133 -1.79 -6.76 -5.02
C SER A 133 -0.88 -6.09 -3.99
N THR A 134 -1.42 -5.26 -3.10
CA THR A 134 -0.64 -4.53 -2.08
C THR A 134 -0.34 -5.36 -0.83
N LYS A 135 -1.20 -6.32 -0.45
CA LYS A 135 -1.03 -7.20 0.72
C LYS A 135 0.36 -7.87 0.86
N PRO A 136 0.89 -8.59 -0.16
CA PRO A 136 2.18 -9.26 -0.02
C PRO A 136 3.37 -8.29 0.11
N ALA A 137 3.30 -7.15 -0.58
CA ALA A 137 4.31 -6.10 -0.48
C ALA A 137 4.33 -5.50 0.94
N LEU A 138 3.15 -5.24 1.49
CA LEU A 138 3.00 -4.69 2.83
C LEU A 138 3.46 -5.67 3.92
N GLN A 139 3.13 -6.96 3.80
CA GLN A 139 3.63 -8.01 4.70
C GLN A 139 5.16 -8.07 4.73
N THR A 140 5.80 -7.98 3.57
CA THR A 140 7.27 -8.00 3.47
C THR A 140 7.89 -6.79 4.16
N LEU A 141 7.29 -5.61 3.98
CA LEU A 141 7.77 -4.37 4.60
C LEU A 141 7.53 -4.34 6.12
N MET A 142 6.44 -4.94 6.60
CA MET A 142 6.16 -5.11 8.02
C MET A 142 7.20 -6.04 8.69
N GLN A 143 7.54 -7.16 8.05
CA GLN A 143 8.59 -8.07 8.55
C GLN A 143 9.97 -7.40 8.65
N ARG A 144 10.25 -6.42 7.77
CA ARG A 144 11.47 -5.60 7.81
C ARG A 144 11.44 -4.48 8.85
N GLY A 145 10.31 -4.25 9.51
CA GLY A 145 10.14 -3.19 10.50
C GLY A 145 10.14 -1.77 9.91
N SER A 146 10.05 -1.62 8.59
CA SER A 146 10.07 -0.31 7.90
C SER A 146 8.71 0.39 7.87
N ILE A 147 7.66 -0.25 8.38
CA ILE A 147 6.27 0.23 8.40
C ILE A 147 5.72 0.03 9.81
N GLY A 148 4.94 1.00 10.30
CA GLY A 148 4.26 0.90 11.59
C GLY A 148 3.07 -0.07 11.58
N ASP A 149 2.82 -0.72 12.72
CA ASP A 149 1.66 -1.61 12.92
C ASP A 149 0.31 -0.92 12.65
N ASP A 150 0.24 0.38 12.88
CA ASP A 150 -0.93 1.22 12.57
C ASP A 150 -1.35 1.11 11.09
N LEU A 151 -0.40 1.16 10.14
CA LEU A 151 -0.72 1.05 8.71
C LEU A 151 -1.23 -0.35 8.35
N TRP A 152 -0.66 -1.38 8.97
CA TRP A 152 -1.11 -2.76 8.79
C TRP A 152 -2.53 -2.96 9.32
N GLN A 153 -2.84 -2.38 10.49
CA GLN A 153 -4.20 -2.38 11.04
C GLN A 153 -5.20 -1.64 10.12
N ARG A 154 -4.83 -0.48 9.55
CA ARG A 154 -5.65 0.24 8.55
C ARG A 154 -5.95 -0.64 7.35
N PHE A 155 -4.94 -1.34 6.84
CA PHE A 155 -5.09 -2.23 5.70
C PHE A 155 -6.07 -3.38 5.99
N LEU A 156 -5.96 -4.02 7.17
CA LEU A 156 -6.89 -5.09 7.57
C LEU A 156 -8.32 -4.58 7.76
N MET A 157 -8.49 -3.38 8.29
CA MET A 157 -9.82 -2.75 8.40
C MET A 157 -10.41 -2.47 7.02
N ALA A 158 -9.61 -1.95 6.08
CA ALA A 158 -10.04 -1.71 4.72
C ALA A 158 -10.38 -3.00 3.96
N GLU A 159 -9.66 -4.09 4.21
CA GLU A 159 -9.98 -5.42 3.69
C GLU A 159 -11.34 -5.89 4.20
N LYS A 160 -11.59 -5.75 5.50
CA LYS A 160 -12.88 -6.11 6.10
C LYS A 160 -14.03 -5.23 5.60
N GLU A 161 -13.83 -3.92 5.51
CA GLU A 161 -14.82 -2.97 4.96
C GLU A 161 -15.18 -3.34 3.52
N MET A 162 -14.19 -3.70 2.70
CA MET A 162 -14.42 -4.16 1.34
C MET A 162 -15.15 -5.51 1.26
N GLU A 163 -14.89 -6.44 2.18
CA GLU A 163 -15.64 -7.70 2.26
C GLU A 163 -17.12 -7.48 2.65
N GLU A 164 -17.39 -6.53 3.54
CA GLU A 164 -18.74 -6.12 3.91
C GLU A 164 -19.45 -5.46 2.72
N GLU A 165 -18.79 -4.53 2.02
CA GLU A 165 -19.32 -3.89 0.80
C GLU A 165 -19.66 -4.91 -0.30
N VAL A 166 -18.80 -5.90 -0.53
CA VAL A 166 -19.07 -6.99 -1.49
C VAL A 166 -20.31 -7.78 -1.12
N LYS A 167 -20.47 -8.15 0.16
CA LYS A 167 -21.65 -8.88 0.63
C LYS A 167 -22.91 -8.05 0.43
N ASP A 168 -22.87 -6.76 0.72
CA ASP A 168 -23.99 -5.86 0.53
C ASP A 168 -24.38 -5.75 -0.94
N VAL A 169 -23.42 -5.60 -1.86
CA VAL A 169 -23.69 -5.59 -3.30
C VAL A 169 -24.29 -6.91 -3.79
N VAL A 170 -23.82 -8.06 -3.29
CA VAL A 170 -24.43 -9.37 -3.62
C VAL A 170 -25.88 -9.44 -3.13
N ASN A 171 -26.14 -8.98 -1.90
CA ASN A 171 -27.48 -8.98 -1.32
C ASN A 171 -28.43 -8.05 -2.09
N GLU A 172 -27.99 -6.84 -2.42
CA GLU A 172 -28.74 -5.88 -3.24
C GLU A 172 -29.01 -6.41 -4.65
N ALA A 173 -28.01 -7.04 -5.28
CA ALA A 173 -28.20 -7.66 -6.59
C ALA A 173 -29.26 -8.78 -6.54
N ASN A 174 -29.21 -9.63 -5.52
CA ASN A 174 -30.22 -10.68 -5.33
C ASN A 174 -31.62 -10.10 -5.05
N ALA A 175 -31.72 -8.92 -4.44
CA ALA A 175 -32.98 -8.22 -4.24
C ALA A 175 -33.59 -7.72 -5.57
N PHE A 176 -32.76 -7.33 -6.55
CA PHE A 176 -33.22 -6.93 -7.88
C PHE A 176 -33.58 -8.11 -8.79
N ALA A 177 -32.82 -9.20 -8.72
CA ALA A 177 -33.07 -10.40 -9.50
C ALA A 177 -32.46 -11.62 -8.80
N PRO A 178 -33.22 -12.73 -8.63
CA PRO A 178 -32.69 -13.95 -8.05
C PRO A 178 -31.45 -14.45 -8.79
N GLN A 179 -30.44 -14.94 -8.05
CA GLN A 179 -29.16 -15.44 -8.58
C GLN A 179 -28.26 -14.38 -9.25
N TRP A 180 -28.67 -13.11 -9.35
CA TRP A 180 -27.84 -12.08 -9.98
C TRP A 180 -26.57 -11.78 -9.18
N GLY A 181 -26.62 -11.90 -7.85
CA GLY A 181 -25.46 -11.68 -6.99
C GLY A 181 -24.28 -12.64 -7.25
N GLN A 182 -24.52 -13.82 -7.84
CA GLN A 182 -23.44 -14.75 -8.20
C GLN A 182 -22.67 -14.31 -9.46
N VAL A 183 -23.34 -13.64 -10.39
CA VAL A 183 -22.79 -13.29 -11.71
C VAL A 183 -22.39 -11.82 -11.83
N ILE A 184 -22.88 -10.94 -10.95
CA ILE A 184 -22.62 -9.49 -11.01
C ILE A 184 -21.11 -9.19 -10.95
N PHE A 185 -20.38 -9.85 -10.07
CA PHE A 185 -18.93 -9.63 -9.92
C PHE A 185 -18.11 -10.25 -11.06
N GLN A 186 -18.59 -11.33 -11.68
CA GLN A 186 -17.97 -11.87 -12.89
C GLN A 186 -18.09 -10.84 -14.03
N SER A 187 -19.29 -10.30 -14.22
CA SER A 187 -19.57 -9.26 -15.22
C SER A 187 -18.78 -7.98 -14.94
N ALA A 188 -18.70 -7.56 -13.68
CA ALA A 188 -17.94 -6.39 -13.26
C ALA A 188 -16.44 -6.55 -13.51
N ASN A 189 -15.88 -7.75 -13.27
CA ASN A 189 -14.50 -8.05 -13.59
C ASN A 189 -14.22 -7.93 -15.09
N GLU A 190 -15.06 -8.52 -15.94
CA GLU A 190 -14.90 -8.41 -17.40
C GLU A 190 -14.98 -6.96 -17.90
N ILE A 191 -15.90 -6.16 -17.32
CA ILE A 191 -16.01 -4.74 -17.64
C ILE A 191 -14.75 -3.97 -17.22
N ASN A 192 -14.20 -4.26 -16.04
CA ASN A 192 -12.97 -3.63 -15.58
C ASN A 192 -11.77 -4.00 -16.47
N GLN A 193 -11.62 -5.27 -16.85
CA GLN A 193 -10.57 -5.71 -17.77
C GLN A 193 -10.70 -5.06 -19.15
N ASN A 194 -11.92 -5.02 -19.70
CA ASN A 194 -12.17 -4.35 -20.97
C ASN A 194 -11.82 -2.86 -20.93
N ARG A 195 -12.14 -2.18 -19.81
CA ARG A 195 -11.79 -0.78 -19.60
C ARG A 195 -10.28 -0.59 -19.58
N LEU A 196 -9.54 -1.38 -18.81
CA LEU A 196 -8.08 -1.30 -18.75
C LEU A 196 -7.43 -1.52 -20.12
N ILE A 197 -7.91 -2.50 -20.89
CA ILE A 197 -7.42 -2.75 -22.26
C ILE A 197 -7.66 -1.53 -23.16
N LYS A 198 -8.86 -0.94 -23.11
CA LYS A 198 -9.20 0.27 -23.89
C LYS A 198 -8.33 1.47 -23.50
N GLU A 199 -8.13 1.70 -22.20
CA GLU A 199 -7.26 2.76 -21.69
C GLU A 199 -5.81 2.59 -22.19
N ARG A 200 -5.28 1.36 -22.16
CA ARG A 200 -3.94 1.07 -22.69
C ARG A 200 -3.83 1.25 -24.21
N ILE A 201 -4.85 0.84 -24.96
CA ILE A 201 -4.87 1.06 -26.41
C ILE A 201 -4.93 2.55 -26.72
N ALA A 202 -5.73 3.33 -25.99
CA ALA A 202 -5.83 4.77 -26.17
C ALA A 202 -4.49 5.47 -25.83
N GLU A 203 -3.81 5.06 -24.76
CA GLU A 203 -2.47 5.54 -24.40
C GLU A 203 -1.47 5.28 -25.52
N LEU A 204 -1.43 4.06 -26.07
CA LEU A 204 -0.55 3.71 -27.19
C LEU A 204 -0.90 4.50 -28.46
N GLN A 205 -2.20 4.66 -28.76
CA GLN A 205 -2.64 5.46 -29.91
C GLN A 205 -2.19 6.92 -29.79
N ALA A 206 -2.23 7.50 -28.59
CA ALA A 206 -1.77 8.86 -28.35
C ALA A 206 -0.25 9.04 -28.57
N THR A 207 0.58 8.02 -28.31
CA THR A 207 2.03 8.13 -28.58
C THR A 207 2.38 7.98 -30.06
N THR A 208 1.53 7.33 -30.85
CA THR A 208 1.84 7.04 -32.26
C THR A 208 2.09 8.28 -33.12
N GLU A 209 1.39 9.39 -32.87
CA GLU A 209 1.59 10.63 -33.64
C GLU A 209 2.94 11.29 -33.33
N ALA A 210 3.31 11.33 -32.05
CA ALA A 210 4.60 11.84 -31.61
C ALA A 210 5.75 10.95 -32.13
N GLU A 211 5.58 9.63 -32.08
CA GLU A 211 6.55 8.67 -32.62
C GLU A 211 6.71 8.80 -34.15
N LYS A 212 5.62 9.02 -34.89
CA LYS A 212 5.67 9.28 -36.33
C LYS A 212 6.44 10.57 -36.64
N ALA A 213 6.13 11.66 -35.95
CA ALA A 213 6.83 12.93 -36.14
C ALA A 213 8.34 12.80 -35.83
N TRP A 214 8.68 12.13 -34.72
CA TRP A 214 10.07 11.82 -34.37
C TRP A 214 10.76 10.95 -35.43
N TRP A 215 10.06 9.95 -35.96
CA TRP A 215 10.59 9.05 -36.99
C TRP A 215 10.81 9.77 -38.32
N ASP A 216 9.91 10.66 -38.72
CA ASP A 216 10.04 11.45 -39.94
C ASP A 216 11.19 12.47 -39.84
N GLU A 217 11.37 13.12 -38.68
CA GLU A 217 12.53 13.97 -38.41
C GLU A 217 13.84 13.17 -38.45
N LYS A 218 13.85 11.98 -37.86
CA LYS A 218 15.02 11.10 -37.90
C LYS A 218 15.34 10.65 -39.33
N ARG A 219 14.33 10.27 -40.11
CA ARG A 219 14.49 9.83 -41.51
C ARG A 219 15.03 10.98 -42.37
N SER A 220 14.51 12.20 -42.22
CA SER A 220 14.98 13.36 -42.98
C SER A 220 16.44 13.69 -42.65
N LYS A 221 16.82 13.72 -41.35
CA LYS A 221 18.22 13.89 -40.92
C LYS A 221 19.15 12.83 -41.47
N THR A 222 18.76 11.56 -41.43
CA THR A 222 19.56 10.46 -41.99
C THR A 222 19.72 10.61 -43.51
N SER A 223 18.64 10.93 -44.23
CA SER A 223 18.73 11.15 -45.69
C SER A 223 19.59 12.35 -46.07
N ALA A 224 19.53 13.44 -45.31
CA ALA A 224 20.34 14.63 -45.52
C ALA A 224 21.83 14.36 -45.25
N SER A 225 22.14 13.61 -44.19
CA SER A 225 23.53 13.19 -43.89
C SER A 225 24.10 12.31 -45.01
N PHE A 226 23.31 11.39 -45.54
CA PHE A 226 23.75 10.49 -46.61
C PHE A 226 24.01 11.25 -47.93
N MET A 227 23.13 12.18 -48.31
CA MET A 227 23.35 13.01 -49.50
C MET A 227 24.59 13.89 -49.36
N LYS A 228 24.80 14.47 -48.17
CA LYS A 228 26.01 15.23 -47.88
C LYS A 228 27.28 14.38 -48.02
N GLU A 229 27.27 13.15 -47.51
CA GLU A 229 28.40 12.23 -47.63
C GLU A 229 28.68 11.86 -49.10
N LEU A 230 27.64 11.63 -49.92
CA LEU A 230 27.80 11.39 -51.35
C LEU A 230 28.38 12.61 -52.10
N ASP A 231 27.92 13.81 -51.77
CA ASP A 231 28.43 15.05 -52.37
C ASP A 231 29.89 15.29 -51.97
N ASP A 232 30.25 15.04 -50.71
CA ASP A 232 31.61 15.13 -50.19
C ASP A 232 32.51 14.07 -50.87
N GLU A 233 32.05 12.82 -51.03
CA GLU A 233 32.77 11.77 -51.78
C GLU A 233 32.93 12.11 -53.27
N ALA A 234 31.90 12.68 -53.91
CA ALA A 234 31.96 13.10 -55.31
C ALA A 234 32.94 14.29 -55.48
N ALA A 235 32.95 15.23 -54.54
CA ALA A 235 33.90 16.33 -54.52
C ALA A 235 35.34 15.84 -54.29
N GLU A 236 35.55 14.88 -53.39
CA GLU A 236 36.85 14.23 -53.18
C GLU A 236 37.32 13.45 -54.41
N LYS A 237 36.41 12.70 -55.08
CA LYS A 237 36.73 12.03 -56.36
C LYS A 237 37.06 13.03 -57.46
N ALA A 238 36.29 14.10 -57.61
CA ALA A 238 36.56 15.16 -58.59
C ALA A 238 37.89 15.88 -58.31
N ARG A 239 38.23 16.10 -57.03
CA ARG A 239 39.55 16.65 -56.62
C ARG A 239 40.68 15.67 -56.91
N ALA A 240 40.49 14.37 -56.68
CA ALA A 240 41.46 13.33 -56.99
C ALA A 240 41.67 13.18 -58.51
N GLU A 241 40.61 13.25 -59.31
CA GLU A 241 40.66 13.23 -60.77
C GLU A 241 41.30 14.51 -61.34
N ALA A 242 41.03 15.68 -60.77
CA ALA A 242 41.68 16.94 -61.14
C ALA A 242 43.18 16.94 -60.79
N LEU A 243 43.59 16.29 -59.69
CA LEU A 243 45.00 16.07 -59.36
C LEU A 243 45.67 15.06 -60.31
N ALA A 244 44.94 14.07 -60.82
CA ALA A 244 45.45 13.07 -61.76
C ALA A 244 45.54 13.56 -63.23
N ALA A 245 44.76 14.58 -63.62
CA ALA A 245 44.67 15.06 -65.01
C ALA A 245 45.65 16.20 -65.40
N GLY A 246 46.36 16.83 -64.45
CA GLY A 246 47.53 17.70 -64.66
C GLY A 246 47.43 18.92 -65.61
N ALA A 247 47.45 20.16 -65.06
CA ALA A 247 48.20 21.37 -65.53
C ALA A 247 47.69 22.69 -64.85
N PRO A 248 48.38 23.85 -64.93
CA PRO A 248 49.68 24.24 -64.36
C PRO A 248 49.58 25.33 -63.25
N LYS A 249 50.69 25.56 -62.53
CA LYS A 249 50.89 26.65 -61.55
C LYS A 249 50.77 28.05 -62.17
N ALA A 250 50.10 28.98 -61.47
CA ALA A 250 50.33 30.42 -61.61
C ALA A 250 50.68 31.04 -60.24
N LYS A 251 51.85 31.68 -60.17
CA LYS A 251 52.37 32.49 -59.07
C LYS A 251 51.99 33.96 -59.26
N ASN A 252 51.62 34.62 -58.17
CA ASN A 252 51.91 36.02 -57.76
C ASN A 252 51.30 36.14 -56.34
N GLY A 253 51.92 36.56 -55.24
CA GLY A 253 53.16 37.29 -55.00
C GLY A 253 52.84 38.55 -54.18
N SER A 254 52.89 38.51 -52.83
CA SER A 254 53.20 39.64 -51.93
C SER A 254 53.35 39.22 -50.46
N SER A 255 54.54 39.47 -49.91
CA SER A 255 54.99 39.55 -48.49
C SER A 255 54.34 40.78 -47.79
N ASP A 256 54.44 41.11 -46.48
CA ASP A 256 55.07 40.67 -45.21
C ASP A 256 54.04 41.11 -44.10
N GLU A 257 53.95 40.55 -42.89
CA GLU A 257 54.70 40.96 -41.69
C GLU A 257 54.17 40.18 -40.47
N ASP A 258 55.12 39.73 -39.64
CA ASP A 258 55.13 39.71 -38.18
C ASP A 258 53.96 39.10 -37.35
N THR A 259 54.23 37.98 -36.68
CA THR A 259 54.20 37.88 -35.20
C THR A 259 54.56 36.46 -34.73
N VAL A 260 55.82 36.31 -34.31
CA VAL A 260 56.27 35.24 -33.41
C VAL A 260 56.14 35.76 -31.99
N LEU A 261 55.39 35.08 -31.13
CA LEU A 261 55.46 35.26 -29.68
C LEU A 261 55.48 33.91 -28.98
N VAL A 262 56.51 33.79 -28.14
CA VAL A 262 57.07 32.58 -27.53
C VAL A 262 56.30 32.16 -26.28
N GLU A 263 56.32 30.84 -26.10
CA GLU A 263 55.98 30.02 -24.94
C GLU A 263 56.36 30.59 -23.56
N SER A 264 55.39 30.68 -22.66
CA SER A 264 55.61 30.84 -21.21
C SER A 264 54.96 29.67 -20.46
N GLY A 265 55.78 28.96 -19.68
CA GLY A 265 55.43 27.72 -18.97
C GLY A 265 54.30 27.81 -17.94
N GLY A 266 53.79 26.62 -17.57
CA GLY A 266 52.69 26.38 -16.61
C GLY A 266 52.99 26.74 -15.14
N PRO A 267 52.07 26.44 -14.18
CA PRO A 267 51.76 25.04 -13.81
C PRO A 267 50.32 24.73 -13.30
N GLY A 268 50.00 23.41 -13.27
CA GLY A 268 49.15 22.72 -12.26
C GLY A 268 47.63 22.91 -12.34
N SER A 269 46.82 21.95 -12.77
CA SER A 269 46.33 20.76 -12.02
C SER A 269 44.93 20.45 -12.63
N ALA A 270 44.36 19.26 -12.75
CA ALA A 270 44.57 17.94 -12.19
C ALA A 270 43.87 16.89 -13.10
N GLN A 271 44.35 15.64 -13.03
CA GLN A 271 43.52 14.41 -12.98
C GLN A 271 42.66 14.08 -14.23
N GLY A 272 42.97 13.10 -15.08
CA GLY A 272 43.48 11.75 -14.83
C GLY A 272 42.42 10.73 -15.26
N SER A 273 42.65 10.00 -16.35
CA SER A 273 42.00 8.69 -16.56
C SER A 273 42.90 7.76 -17.38
N MET A 274 43.22 6.65 -16.75
CA MET A 274 44.10 5.55 -17.16
C MET A 274 43.49 4.70 -18.28
N ARG A 275 44.27 4.35 -19.32
CA ARG A 275 45.06 3.11 -19.46
C ARG A 275 44.22 1.89 -19.86
N GLY A 276 44.39 1.44 -21.11
CA GLY A 276 43.98 0.11 -21.54
C GLY A 276 44.89 -0.99 -20.98
N LYS A 277 44.36 -2.22 -20.87
CA LYS A 277 45.16 -3.44 -21.05
C LYS A 277 44.28 -4.67 -21.35
N LYS A 278 44.60 -5.30 -22.48
CA LYS A 278 44.16 -6.63 -22.92
C LYS A 278 45.25 -7.66 -22.57
N LYS A 279 44.86 -8.79 -21.96
CA LYS A 279 45.50 -10.14 -21.80
C LYS A 279 44.96 -10.71 -20.47
N GLY A 280 44.31 -11.88 -20.35
CA GLY A 280 44.47 -13.15 -21.05
C GLY A 280 45.13 -14.16 -20.09
N GLY A 281 44.43 -15.23 -19.68
CA GLY A 281 45.07 -16.44 -19.12
C GLY A 281 44.50 -17.02 -17.81
N LYS A 282 43.58 -17.98 -17.95
CA LYS A 282 43.66 -19.37 -17.42
C LYS A 282 44.28 -19.60 -16.03
N LYS A 283 43.44 -19.87 -15.03
CA LYS A 283 43.29 -21.15 -14.29
C LYS A 283 42.26 -20.98 -13.18
#